data_AF-A0A349HSL0-F1
#
_entry.id   AF-A0A349HSL0-F1
#
_cell.length_a   1.000
_cell.length_b   1.000
_cell.length_c   1.000
_cell.angle_alpha   90.00
_cell.angle_beta   90.00
_cell.angle_gamma   90.00
#
_symmetry.space_group_name_H-M   'P 1'
#
loop_
_entity.id
_entity.type
_entity.pdbx_description
1 polymer ?
#
loop_
_entity_poly.entity_id
_entity_poly.type
_entity_poly.pdbx_seq_one_letter_code
_entity_poly.pdbx_strand_id
1 'polypeptide(L)'
;MKKNNLGNCPLCGKCYKSKKHHRTKHHIFPRYWFGSGVTVFVCHECHTNEFHRFYPMKLDGYAWTKKQCLMYWVQFCKSKGKEAFKIYPQLRPYQYLLY
;
A
#
# COMPACT_ATOMS: atom_id res chain seq x y z
N MET A 1 -21.00 -21.90 -9.37
CA MET A 1 -20.28 -20.90 -8.54
C MET A 1 -19.15 -20.29 -9.38
N LYS A 2 -19.24 -19.03 -9.80
CA LYS A 2 -18.16 -18.34 -10.53
C LYS A 2 -16.98 -18.17 -9.56
N LYS A 3 -15.89 -18.93 -9.77
CA LYS A 3 -14.62 -18.73 -9.07
C LYS A 3 -14.09 -17.35 -9.46
N ASN A 4 -14.42 -16.33 -8.68
CA ASN A 4 -13.86 -15.00 -8.86
C ASN A 4 -12.34 -15.13 -8.72
N ASN A 5 -11.62 -14.97 -9.83
CA ASN A 5 -10.17 -14.74 -9.86
C ASN A 5 -9.90 -13.42 -9.13
N LEU A 6 -9.93 -13.45 -7.80
CA LEU A 6 -9.71 -12.26 -6.98
C LEU A 6 -8.25 -11.75 -7.09
N GLY A 7 -7.38 -12.54 -7.73
CA GLY A 7 -5.97 -12.26 -7.93
C GLY A 7 -5.10 -12.75 -6.76
N ASN A 8 -3.84 -12.35 -6.77
CA ASN A 8 -2.92 -12.53 -5.66
C ASN A 8 -2.70 -11.21 -4.94
N CYS A 9 -2.42 -11.28 -3.64
CA CYS A 9 -2.01 -10.11 -2.89
C CYS A 9 -0.68 -9.59 -3.45
N PRO A 10 -0.59 -8.32 -3.84
CA PRO A 10 0.63 -7.78 -4.41
C PRO A 10 1.78 -7.67 -3.41
N LEU A 11 1.50 -7.80 -2.10
CA LEU A 11 2.51 -7.71 -1.04
C LEU A 11 3.10 -9.05 -0.66
N CYS A 12 2.24 -10.03 -0.38
CA CYS A 12 2.68 -11.36 0.07
C CYS A 12 2.59 -12.44 -1.01
N GLY A 13 2.08 -12.12 -2.21
CA GLY A 13 1.89 -13.08 -3.31
C GLY A 13 0.77 -14.09 -3.09
N LYS A 14 0.19 -14.16 -1.88
CA LYS A 14 -0.83 -15.16 -1.52
C LYS A 14 -2.17 -14.85 -2.20
N CYS A 15 -2.84 -15.90 -2.66
CA CYS A 15 -4.13 -15.78 -3.35
C CYS A 15 -5.26 -15.38 -2.40
N TYR A 16 -6.21 -14.57 -2.89
CA TYR A 16 -7.35 -14.13 -2.06
C TYR A 16 -8.43 -15.22 -1.92
N LYS A 17 -8.14 -16.28 -1.16
CA LYS A 17 -9.02 -17.47 -1.04
C LYS A 17 -9.58 -17.72 0.36
N SER A 18 -9.06 -17.08 1.41
CA SER A 18 -9.42 -17.37 2.80
C SER A 18 -9.94 -16.14 3.55
N LYS A 19 -10.65 -16.34 4.68
CA LYS A 19 -11.08 -15.25 5.57
C LYS A 19 -9.90 -14.39 6.05
N LYS A 20 -8.70 -14.95 6.26
CA LYS A 20 -7.49 -14.18 6.61
C LYS A 20 -6.86 -13.47 5.41
N HIS A 21 -7.05 -14.03 4.22
CA HIS A 21 -6.52 -13.50 2.96
C HIS A 21 -7.62 -12.91 2.07
N HIS A 22 -8.67 -12.32 2.65
CA HIS A 22 -9.67 -11.65 1.83
C HIS A 22 -9.13 -10.31 1.34
N ARG A 23 -9.61 -9.87 0.16
CA ARG A 23 -9.18 -8.63 -0.47
C ARG A 23 -9.74 -7.44 0.29
N THR A 24 -8.84 -6.54 0.72
CA THR A 24 -9.15 -5.29 1.41
C THR A 24 -8.66 -4.10 0.60
N LYS A 25 -9.33 -2.95 0.73
CA LYS A 25 -8.97 -1.70 0.07
C LYS A 25 -8.31 -0.77 1.09
N HIS A 26 -7.06 -0.40 0.88
CA HIS A 26 -6.31 0.50 1.74
C HIS A 26 -6.02 1.82 1.05
N HIS A 27 -6.11 2.95 1.74
CA HIS A 27 -5.70 4.27 1.22
C HIS A 27 -4.22 4.48 1.49
N ILE A 28 -3.38 4.51 0.45
CA ILE A 28 -1.95 4.70 0.64
C ILE A 28 -1.59 6.09 1.16
N PHE A 29 -2.47 7.07 0.96
CA PHE A 29 -2.33 8.41 1.50
C PHE A 29 -3.60 8.81 2.26
N PRO A 30 -3.48 9.65 3.29
CA PRO A 30 -4.63 10.38 3.82
C PRO A 30 -5.40 11.08 2.70
N ARG A 31 -6.73 10.88 2.68
CA ARG A 31 -7.62 11.38 1.61
C ARG A 31 -7.47 12.89 1.37
N TYR A 32 -7.26 13.66 2.42
CA TYR A 32 -7.14 15.12 2.36
C TYR A 32 -5.86 15.63 1.70
N TRP A 33 -4.82 14.79 1.50
CA TRP A 33 -3.59 15.21 0.83
C TRP A 33 -3.65 15.19 -0.69
N PHE A 34 -4.53 14.39 -1.29
CA PHE A 34 -4.55 14.14 -2.73
C PHE A 34 -5.94 14.15 -3.36
N GLY A 35 -7.01 14.47 -2.62
CA GLY A 35 -8.38 14.66 -3.13
C GLY A 35 -9.10 13.38 -3.57
N SER A 36 -8.40 12.50 -4.29
CA SER A 36 -8.78 11.11 -4.52
C SER A 36 -7.94 10.24 -3.61
N GLY A 37 -8.59 9.50 -2.72
CA GLY A 37 -7.93 8.56 -1.83
C GLY A 37 -7.29 7.46 -2.65
N VAL A 38 -6.00 7.59 -2.94
CA VAL A 38 -5.29 6.61 -3.74
C VAL A 38 -5.31 5.30 -2.99
N THR A 39 -5.87 4.27 -3.62
CA THR A 39 -6.11 2.99 -2.93
C THR A 39 -5.46 1.81 -3.59
N VAL A 40 -5.10 0.85 -2.76
CA VAL A 40 -4.48 -0.40 -3.17
C VAL A 40 -5.28 -1.56 -2.61
N PHE A 41 -5.29 -2.66 -3.34
CA PHE A 41 -5.94 -3.88 -2.89
C PHE A 41 -4.89 -4.83 -2.34
N VAL A 42 -5.03 -5.18 -1.07
CA VAL A 42 -4.11 -6.07 -0.34
C VAL A 42 -4.90 -7.05 0.51
N CYS A 43 -4.26 -8.13 0.99
CA CYS A 43 -4.96 -9.04 1.88
C CYS A 43 -5.11 -8.42 3.27
N HIS A 44 -6.14 -8.82 4.02
CA HIS A 44 -6.40 -8.30 5.37
C HIS A 44 -5.20 -8.45 6.33
N GLU A 45 -4.46 -9.55 6.22
CA GLU A 45 -3.24 -9.77 7.01
C GLU A 45 -2.17 -8.70 6.73
N CYS A 46 -1.85 -8.45 5.45
CA CYS A 46 -0.93 -7.36 5.09
C CYS A 46 -1.52 -5.99 5.44
N HIS A 47 -2.82 -5.78 5.27
CA HIS A 47 -3.50 -4.55 5.67
C HIS A 47 -3.27 -4.22 7.15
N THR A 48 -3.37 -5.22 8.01
CA THR A 48 -3.23 -5.04 9.46
C THR A 48 -1.76 -4.98 9.88
N ASN A 49 -0.93 -5.89 9.37
CA ASN A 49 0.46 -6.03 9.83
C ASN A 49 1.43 -5.06 9.17
N GLU A 50 1.22 -4.71 7.90
CA GLU A 50 2.13 -3.83 7.14
C GLU A 50 1.59 -2.40 7.12
N PHE A 51 0.31 -2.23 6.76
CA PHE A 51 -0.23 -0.87 6.68
C PHE A 51 -0.55 -0.34 8.06
N HIS A 52 -1.46 -0.93 8.84
CA HIS A 52 -1.87 -0.32 10.12
C HIS A 52 -0.75 -0.24 11.16
N ARG A 53 0.23 -1.17 11.15
CA ARG A 53 1.31 -1.19 12.13
C ARG A 53 2.47 -0.25 11.82
N PHE A 54 2.78 -0.06 10.53
CA PHE A 54 3.88 0.83 10.10
C PHE A 54 3.37 2.18 9.58
N TYR A 55 2.05 2.38 9.48
CA TYR A 55 1.51 3.65 9.01
C TYR A 55 1.50 4.76 10.04
N PRO A 56 1.75 5.99 9.58
CA PRO A 56 1.70 7.17 10.40
C PRO A 56 0.30 7.76 10.44
N MET A 57 -0.63 7.11 11.13
CA MET A 57 -1.74 7.91 11.68
C MET A 57 -1.45 8.45 13.07
N LYS A 58 -0.51 7.84 13.82
CA LYS A 58 0.08 8.33 15.08
C LYS A 58 1.06 7.25 15.56
N LEU A 59 2.33 7.35 15.20
CA LEU A 59 3.36 6.81 16.10
C LEU A 59 3.65 7.98 17.05
N ASP A 60 3.23 7.84 18.30
CA ASP A 60 3.54 8.78 19.40
C ASP A 60 3.07 10.22 19.22
N GLY A 61 1.89 10.43 18.64
CA GLY A 61 1.27 11.76 18.56
C GLY A 61 1.79 12.66 17.41
N TYR A 62 2.80 12.22 16.65
CA TYR A 62 3.29 12.95 15.49
C TYR A 62 2.65 12.44 14.19
N ALA A 63 1.88 13.31 13.53
CA ALA A 63 1.39 13.05 12.18
C ALA A 63 2.54 13.21 11.18
N TRP A 64 2.78 12.21 10.31
CA TRP A 64 3.78 12.38 9.25
C TRP A 64 3.35 13.49 8.29
N THR A 65 4.34 14.20 7.76
CA THR A 65 4.15 15.11 6.64
C THR A 65 3.87 14.33 5.34
N LYS A 66 3.25 15.00 4.37
CA LYS A 66 3.03 14.47 3.01
C LYS A 66 4.32 13.93 2.37
N LYS A 67 5.44 14.63 2.58
CA LYS A 67 6.77 14.25 2.06
C LYS A 67 7.29 12.95 2.68
N GLN A 68 7.19 12.80 4.00
CA GLN A 68 7.64 11.58 4.71
C GLN A 68 6.87 10.34 4.26
N CYS A 69 5.54 10.46 4.13
CA CYS A 69 4.71 9.36 3.63
C CYS A 69 5.06 8.97 2.19
N LEU A 70 5.28 9.96 1.33
CA LEU A 70 5.69 9.74 -0.05
C LEU A 70 7.06 9.04 -0.14
N MET A 71 8.04 9.50 0.64
CA MET A 71 9.37 8.90 0.69
C MET A 71 9.34 7.44 1.14
N TYR A 72 8.58 7.14 2.21
CA TYR A 72 8.41 5.77 2.69
C TYR A 72 7.87 4.85 1.59
N TRP A 73 6.85 5.30 0.88
CA TRP A 73 6.26 4.53 -0.21
C TRP A 73 7.20 4.26 -1.37
N VAL A 74 8.00 5.27 -1.74
CA VAL A 74 9.03 5.12 -2.76
C VAL A 74 10.10 4.13 -2.29
N GLN A 75 10.56 4.23 -1.04
CA GLN A 75 11.50 3.26 -0.45
C GLN A 75 10.92 1.85 -0.41
N PHE A 76 9.66 1.70 0.01
CA PHE A 76 8.95 0.44 0.02
C PHE A 76 8.92 -0.18 -1.38
N CYS A 77 8.51 0.57 -2.40
CA CYS A 77 8.47 0.07 -3.76
C CYS A 77 9.87 -0.31 -4.27
N LYS A 78 10.91 0.48 -3.96
CA LYS A 78 12.29 0.12 -4.31
C LYS A 78 12.72 -1.20 -3.64
N SER A 79 12.40 -1.40 -2.35
CA SER A 79 12.75 -2.63 -1.62
C SER A 79 12.09 -3.89 -2.18
N LYS A 80 10.94 -3.74 -2.84
CA LYS A 80 10.19 -4.84 -3.48
C LYS A 80 10.49 -4.97 -4.98
N GLY A 81 11.35 -4.12 -5.54
CA GLY A 81 11.75 -4.10 -6.94
C GLY A 81 10.80 -3.33 -7.87
N LYS A 82 11.21 -3.18 -9.14
CA LYS A 82 10.51 -2.38 -10.16
C LYS A 82 9.04 -2.77 -10.37
N GLU A 83 8.70 -4.04 -10.13
CA GLU A 83 7.32 -4.54 -10.24
C GLU A 83 6.37 -3.90 -9.22
N ALA A 84 6.86 -3.45 -8.06
CA ALA A 84 6.04 -2.74 -7.09
C ALA A 84 5.46 -1.45 -7.70
N PHE A 85 6.22 -0.71 -8.50
CA PHE A 85 5.70 0.48 -9.20
C PHE A 85 4.64 0.17 -10.27
N LYS A 86 4.46 -1.09 -10.66
CA LYS A 86 3.30 -1.51 -11.47
C LYS A 86 2.03 -1.65 -10.63
N ILE A 87 2.17 -2.06 -9.38
CA ILE A 87 1.08 -2.12 -8.39
C ILE A 87 0.72 -0.72 -7.88
N TYR A 88 1.71 0.16 -7.76
CA TYR A 88 1.56 1.54 -7.28
C TYR A 88 1.95 2.56 -8.37
N PRO A 89 1.24 2.63 -9.51
CA PRO A 89 1.62 3.48 -10.65
C PRO A 89 1.72 4.97 -10.30
N GLN A 90 0.91 5.44 -9.37
CA GLN A 90 0.96 6.80 -8.82
C GLN A 90 2.28 7.16 -8.12
N LEU A 91 3.09 6.17 -7.73
CA LEU A 91 4.40 6.37 -7.12
C LEU A 91 5.51 6.47 -8.17
N ARG A 92 5.23 6.12 -9.44
CA ARG A 92 6.21 6.19 -10.54
C ARG A 92 6.79 7.58 -10.74
N PRO A 93 6.04 8.69 -10.71
CA PRO A 93 6.63 10.02 -10.84
C PRO A 93 7.67 10.32 -9.75
N TYR A 94 7.52 9.65 -8.61
CA TYR A 94 8.33 9.85 -7.42
C TYR A 94 9.45 8.82 -7.26
N GLN A 95 9.63 7.90 -8.20
CA GLN A 95 10.67 6.87 -8.13
C GLN A 95 12.11 7.45 -8.02
N TYR A 96 12.27 8.71 -8.44
CA TYR A 96 13.52 9.45 -8.41
C TYR A 96 13.76 10.26 -7.12
N LEU A 97 12.78 10.38 -6.20
CA LEU A 97 12.86 11.25 -5.01
C LEU A 97 13.94 10.92 -3.96
N LEU A 98 14.74 9.87 -4.17
CA LEU A 98 15.78 9.43 -3.24
C LEU A 98 17.17 9.42 -3.90
N TYR A 99 17.32 10.13 -5.02
CA TYR A 99 18.57 10.35 -5.72
C TYR A 99 18.87 11.85 -5.74
#